data_AF-A0A8J8D7S6-F1
#
_entry.id   AF-A0A8J8D7S6-F1
#
_cell.length_a   1.000
_cell.length_b   1.000
_cell.length_c   1.000
_cell.angle_alpha   90.00
_cell.angle_beta   90.00
_cell.angle_gamma   90.00
#
_symmetry.space_group_name_H-M   'P 1'
#
loop_
_entity.id
_entity.type
_entity.pdbx_description
1 polymer ?
#
loop_
_entity_poly.entity_id
_entity_poly.type
_entity_poly.pdbx_seq_one_letter_code
_entity_poly.pdbx_strand_id
1 'polypeptide(L)'
;EIESIEKATAKRISTLDNAAIFPANLYLAPKDMMQQVMNEIQDEMMAQVEYFKASGKFIEAQRIKERVEYDLEMIRELGYCNGIENYSRFFDRRMPGTRPFCLLDYFPKDFLCVIDESHQTIPQVAGMYGGDRSRK
;
A
#
# COMPACT_ATOMS: atom_id res chain seq x y z
N GLU A 1 35.07 1.46 3.32
CA GLU A 1 34.84 2.35 4.46
C GLU A 1 33.51 3.05 4.22
N ILE A 2 32.61 3.08 5.21
CA ILE A 2 31.33 3.76 5.09
C ILE A 2 31.44 5.09 5.81
N GLU A 3 30.95 6.16 5.21
CA GLU A 3 31.06 7.52 5.74
C GLU A 3 29.70 8.19 5.78
N SER A 4 29.42 8.92 6.85
CA SER A 4 28.32 9.86 6.92
C SER A 4 28.81 11.25 6.50
N ILE A 5 28.03 11.94 5.67
CA ILE A 5 28.40 13.23 5.08
C ILE A 5 27.32 14.29 5.32
N GLU A 6 27.75 15.53 5.47
CA GLU A 6 26.85 16.68 5.47
C GLU A 6 26.42 16.98 4.02
N LYS A 7 25.11 16.94 3.74
CA LYS A 7 24.57 17.11 2.39
C LYS A 7 24.95 18.45 1.74
N ALA A 8 25.02 19.53 2.51
CA ALA A 8 25.21 20.88 1.98
C ALA A 8 26.67 21.19 1.61
N THR A 9 27.63 20.65 2.37
CA THR A 9 29.06 20.98 2.21
C THR A 9 29.90 19.82 1.72
N ALA A 10 29.32 18.62 1.65
CA ALA A 10 29.99 17.34 1.40
C ALA A 10 31.11 17.02 2.42
N LYS A 11 31.16 17.71 3.56
CA LYS A 11 32.13 17.40 4.61
C LYS A 11 31.79 16.06 5.27
N ARG A 12 32.83 15.25 5.50
CA ARG A 12 32.76 14.03 6.29
C ARG A 12 32.36 14.39 7.72
N ILE A 13 31.32 13.74 8.23
CA ILE A 13 30.88 13.83 9.63
C ILE A 13 31.58 12.76 10.45
N SER A 14 31.45 11.49 10.03
CA SER A 14 32.08 10.35 10.72
C SER A 14 32.21 9.12 9.82
N THR A 15 33.06 8.18 10.22
CA THR A 15 33.16 6.84 9.65
C THR A 15 32.22 5.89 10.39
N LEU A 16 31.67 4.90 9.68
CA LEU A 16 30.71 3.92 10.19
C LEU A 16 31.19 2.52 9.85
N ASP A 17 31.04 1.59 10.80
CA ASP A 17 31.34 0.17 10.56
C ASP A 17 30.23 -0.51 9.74
N ASN A 18 28.97 -0.12 9.99
CA ASN A 18 27.79 -0.65 9.33
C ASN A 18 26.75 0.45 9.09
N ALA A 19 25.95 0.31 8.03
CA ALA A 19 24.83 1.18 7.73
C ALA A 19 23.64 0.36 7.20
N ALA A 20 22.45 0.60 7.75
CA ALA A 20 21.20 0.03 7.26
C ALA A 20 20.54 1.01 6.29
N ILE A 21 20.33 0.59 5.04
CA ILE A 21 19.60 1.36 4.03
C ILE A 21 18.20 0.79 3.91
N PHE A 22 17.22 1.54 4.43
CA PHE A 22 15.83 1.16 4.35
C PHE A 22 15.25 1.52 2.97
N PRO A 23 14.22 0.81 2.50
CA PRO A 23 13.58 1.13 1.25
C PRO A 23 12.95 2.53 1.27
N ALA A 24 13.05 3.25 0.15
CA ALA A 24 12.45 4.57 0.01
C ALA A 24 10.91 4.54 -0.11
N ASN A 25 10.33 3.37 -0.38
CA ASN A 25 8.89 3.17 -0.51
C ASN A 25 8.45 1.88 0.19
N LEU A 26 7.24 1.86 0.74
CA LEU A 26 6.66 0.75 1.49
C LEU A 26 6.07 -0.34 0.56
N TYR A 27 5.63 0.04 -0.64
CA TYR A 27 4.99 -0.87 -1.60
C TYR A 27 5.99 -1.34 -2.65
N LEU A 28 6.92 -2.21 -2.24
CA LEU A 28 7.91 -2.80 -3.13
C LEU A 28 7.67 -4.30 -3.23
N ALA A 29 7.18 -4.74 -4.39
CA ALA A 29 7.17 -6.16 -4.72
C ALA A 29 8.46 -6.55 -5.49
N PRO A 30 9.00 -7.75 -5.26
CA PRO A 30 10.09 -8.29 -6.07
C PRO A 30 9.70 -8.30 -7.55
N LYS A 31 10.63 -7.96 -8.44
CA LYS A 31 10.39 -7.90 -9.91
C LYS A 31 9.75 -9.18 -10.45
N ASP A 32 10.17 -10.32 -9.93
CA ASP A 32 9.70 -11.65 -10.37
C ASP A 32 8.21 -11.88 -10.02
N MET A 33 7.68 -11.16 -9.03
CA MET A 33 6.29 -11.26 -8.58
C MET A 33 5.38 -10.22 -9.22
N MET A 34 5.94 -9.14 -9.77
CA MET A 34 5.18 -8.01 -10.30
C MET A 34 4.22 -8.43 -11.43
N GLN A 35 4.69 -9.26 -12.37
CA GLN A 35 3.86 -9.69 -13.49
C GLN A 35 2.65 -10.51 -13.01
N GLN A 36 2.85 -11.40 -12.04
CA GLN A 36 1.76 -12.18 -11.48
C GLN A 36 0.75 -11.30 -10.75
N VAL A 37 1.22 -10.36 -9.93
CA VAL A 37 0.35 -9.40 -9.21
C VAL A 37 -0.49 -8.58 -10.20
N MET A 38 0.12 -8.07 -11.27
CA MET A 38 -0.60 -7.30 -12.29
C MET A 38 -1.70 -8.13 -12.97
N ASN A 39 -1.42 -9.40 -13.28
CA ASN A 39 -2.42 -10.29 -13.86
C ASN A 39 -3.60 -10.53 -12.89
N GLU A 40 -3.32 -10.77 -11.60
CA GLU A 40 -4.37 -10.97 -10.58
C GLU A 40 -5.25 -9.72 -10.42
N ILE A 41 -4.66 -8.52 -10.46
CA ILE A 41 -5.41 -7.25 -10.42
C ILE A 41 -6.29 -7.12 -11.67
N GLN A 42 -5.76 -7.46 -12.84
CA GLN A 42 -6.49 -7.40 -14.11
C GLN A 42 -7.67 -8.38 -14.12
N ASP A 43 -7.48 -9.60 -13.62
CA ASP A 43 -8.54 -10.61 -13.52
C ASP A 43 -9.68 -10.16 -12.61
N GLU A 44 -9.35 -9.61 -11.43
CA GLU A 44 -10.36 -9.09 -10.49
C GLU A 44 -11.10 -7.87 -11.08
N MET A 45 -10.38 -6.98 -11.76
CA MET A 45 -11.00 -5.85 -12.46
C MET A 45 -11.98 -6.32 -13.54
N MET A 46 -11.60 -7.30 -14.36
CA MET A 46 -12.47 -7.81 -15.42
C MET A 46 -13.72 -8.48 -14.85
N ALA A 47 -13.60 -9.25 -13.77
CA ALA A 47 -14.76 -9.82 -13.09
C ALA A 47 -15.72 -8.72 -12.57
N GLN A 48 -15.17 -7.64 -12.01
CA GLN A 48 -15.97 -6.52 -11.52
C GLN A 48 -16.63 -5.72 -12.66
N VAL A 49 -15.95 -5.56 -13.80
CA VAL A 49 -16.50 -4.94 -15.02
C VAL A 49 -17.70 -5.74 -15.53
N GLU A 50 -17.58 -7.06 -15.62
CA GLU A 50 -18.67 -7.93 -16.08
C GLU A 50 -19.86 -7.91 -15.10
N TYR A 51 -19.61 -7.88 -13.79
CA TYR A 51 -20.66 -7.69 -12.79
C TYR A 51 -21.42 -6.37 -12.99
N PHE A 52 -20.71 -5.26 -13.22
CA PHE A 52 -21.35 -3.96 -13.45
C PHE A 52 -22.15 -3.94 -14.75
N LYS A 53 -21.61 -4.50 -15.84
CA LYS A 53 -22.35 -4.63 -17.12
C LYS A 53 -23.62 -5.46 -16.96
N ALA A 54 -23.54 -6.61 -16.29
CA ALA A 54 -24.69 -7.47 -16.01
C ALA A 54 -25.75 -6.77 -15.14
N SER A 55 -25.33 -5.80 -14.32
CA SER A 55 -26.20 -4.96 -13.49
C SER A 55 -26.71 -3.70 -14.19
N GLY A 56 -26.42 -3.50 -15.48
CA GLY A 56 -26.79 -2.30 -16.24
C GLY A 56 -25.98 -1.03 -15.92
N LYS A 57 -24.89 -1.17 -15.16
CA LYS A 57 -24.02 -0.08 -14.67
C LYS A 57 -22.82 0.17 -15.59
N PHE A 58 -23.11 0.57 -16.84
CA PHE A 58 -22.09 0.69 -17.87
C PHE A 58 -21.04 1.79 -17.61
N ILE A 59 -21.45 2.90 -16.99
CA ILE A 59 -20.54 4.02 -16.68
C ILE A 59 -19.56 3.61 -15.58
N GLU A 60 -20.02 2.90 -14.56
CA GLU A 60 -19.18 2.37 -13.48
C GLU A 60 -18.22 1.32 -14.01
N ALA A 61 -18.69 0.43 -14.91
CA ALA A 61 -17.86 -0.55 -15.59
C ALA A 61 -16.73 0.12 -16.42
N GLN A 62 -17.05 1.18 -17.16
CA GLN A 62 -16.06 1.93 -17.91
C GLN A 62 -15.06 2.63 -16.98
N ARG A 63 -15.55 3.30 -15.93
CA ARG A 63 -14.72 4.06 -14.99
C ARG A 63 -13.70 3.17 -14.27
N ILE A 64 -14.12 2.01 -13.76
CA ILE A 64 -13.19 1.11 -13.05
C ILE A 64 -12.15 0.54 -14.01
N LYS A 65 -12.56 0.19 -15.24
CA LYS A 65 -11.66 -0.35 -16.26
C LYS A 65 -10.57 0.67 -16.62
N GLU A 66 -10.95 1.88 -17.02
CA GLU A 66 -10.02 2.94 -17.42
C GLU A 66 -9.04 3.28 -16.29
N ARG A 67 -9.54 3.37 -15.05
CA ARG A 67 -8.70 3.67 -13.88
C ARG A 67 -7.65 2.58 -13.63
N VAL A 68 -8.07 1.32 -13.58
CA VAL A 68 -7.18 0.21 -13.24
C VAL A 68 -6.19 -0.07 -14.38
N GLU A 69 -6.62 0.04 -15.64
CA GLU A 69 -5.71 -0.11 -16.80
C GLU A 69 -4.60 0.94 -16.77
N TYR A 70 -4.94 2.21 -16.51
CA TYR A 70 -3.96 3.28 -16.34
C TYR A 70 -2.99 3.01 -15.17
N ASP A 71 -3.52 2.61 -14.01
CA ASP A 71 -2.68 2.31 -12.84
C ASP A 71 -1.74 1.13 -13.10
N LEU A 72 -2.19 0.09 -13.81
CA LEU A 72 -1.35 -1.05 -14.22
C LEU A 72 -0.25 -0.65 -15.21
N GLU A 73 -0.51 0.27 -16.14
CA GLU A 73 0.50 0.84 -17.02
C GLU A 73 1.56 1.61 -16.22
N MET A 74 1.13 2.46 -15.28
CA MET A 74 2.03 3.23 -14.41
C MET A 74 2.91 2.31 -13.54
N ILE A 75 2.32 1.25 -12.97
CA ILE A 75 3.05 0.24 -12.21
C ILE A 75 4.08 -0.48 -13.10
N ARG A 76 3.73 -0.80 -14.35
CA ARG A 76 4.63 -1.49 -15.29
C ARG A 76 5.83 -0.63 -15.69
N GLU A 77 5.60 0.65 -16.00
CA GLU A 77 6.63 1.55 -16.52
C GLU A 77 7.48 2.20 -15.42
N LEU A 78 6.85 2.68 -14.35
CA LEU A 78 7.50 3.45 -13.29
C LEU A 78 7.72 2.67 -12.00
N GLY A 79 7.08 1.49 -11.86
CA GLY A 79 7.10 0.71 -10.63
C GLY A 79 6.15 1.22 -9.54
N TYR A 80 5.35 2.26 -9.81
CA TYR A 80 4.35 2.78 -8.88
C TYR A 80 3.20 3.50 -9.60
N CYS A 81 2.06 3.66 -8.91
CA CYS A 81 0.96 4.53 -9.32
C CYS A 81 0.47 5.37 -8.13
N ASN A 82 -0.35 6.38 -8.39
CA ASN A 82 -1.04 7.11 -7.34
C ASN A 82 -2.18 6.25 -6.78
N GLY A 83 -2.21 6.05 -5.47
CA GLY A 83 -3.20 5.15 -4.86
C GLY A 83 -2.77 3.68 -4.85
N ILE A 84 -1.48 3.40 -4.93
CA ILE A 84 -0.93 2.03 -4.91
C ILE A 84 -1.38 1.21 -3.69
N GLU A 85 -1.71 1.88 -2.58
CA GLU A 85 -2.26 1.26 -1.36
C GLU A 85 -3.59 0.53 -1.60
N ASN A 86 -4.35 0.91 -2.63
CA ASN A 86 -5.60 0.22 -3.00
C ASN A 86 -5.34 -1.21 -3.52
N TYR A 87 -4.11 -1.47 -3.99
CA TYR A 87 -3.66 -2.78 -4.46
C TYR A 87 -2.82 -3.53 -3.42
N SER A 88 -2.67 -2.97 -2.21
CA SER A 88 -1.85 -3.55 -1.12
C SER A 88 -2.14 -5.02 -0.87
N ARG A 89 -3.41 -5.45 -0.98
CA ARG A 89 -3.81 -6.85 -0.82
C ARG A 89 -3.00 -7.80 -1.72
N PHE A 90 -2.76 -7.42 -2.97
CA PHE A 90 -2.03 -8.24 -3.94
C PHE A 90 -0.53 -8.21 -3.66
N PHE A 91 0.03 -7.04 -3.38
CA PHE A 91 1.46 -6.89 -3.06
C PHE A 91 1.85 -7.64 -1.77
N ASP A 92 0.99 -7.59 -0.76
CA ASP A 92 1.15 -8.29 0.52
C ASP A 92 0.82 -9.80 0.43
N ARG A 93 0.30 -10.26 -0.70
CA ARG A 93 -0.22 -11.64 -0.90
C ARG A 93 -1.26 -12.05 0.13
N ARG A 94 -2.14 -11.11 0.50
CA ARG A 94 -3.22 -11.34 1.45
C ARG A 94 -4.46 -11.90 0.75
N MET A 95 -5.16 -12.80 1.44
CA MET A 95 -6.48 -13.27 1.00
C MET A 95 -7.53 -12.16 1.10
N PRO A 96 -8.56 -12.16 0.24
CA PRO A 96 -9.72 -11.27 0.38
C PRO A 96 -10.29 -11.30 1.81
N GLY A 97 -10.64 -10.12 2.34
CA GLY A 97 -11.16 -9.98 3.71
C GLY A 97 -10.10 -9.93 4.81
N THR A 98 -8.83 -10.22 4.52
CA THR A 98 -7.74 -10.11 5.50
C THR A 98 -7.46 -8.64 5.83
N ARG A 99 -7.23 -8.33 7.11
CA ARG A 99 -6.82 -6.97 7.52
C ARG A 99 -5.54 -6.51 6.81
N PRO A 100 -5.35 -5.21 6.54
CA PRO A 100 -4.08 -4.68 6.09
C PRO A 100 -3.01 -4.77 7.18
N PHE A 101 -1.75 -4.74 6.76
CA PHE A 101 -0.65 -4.42 7.66
C PHE A 101 -0.80 -2.99 8.17
N CYS A 102 -0.45 -2.77 9.43
CA CYS A 102 -0.41 -1.45 10.04
C CYS A 102 0.88 -1.27 10.83
N LEU A 103 1.09 -0.06 11.35
CA LEU A 103 2.27 0.26 12.15
C LEU A 103 2.47 -0.71 13.33
N LEU A 104 1.39 -1.22 13.92
CA LEU A 104 1.48 -2.16 15.04
C LEU A 104 2.17 -3.48 14.68
N ASP A 105 2.13 -3.89 13.41
CA ASP A 105 2.77 -5.13 12.95
C ASP A 105 4.31 -5.03 12.89
N TYR A 106 4.86 -3.80 12.92
CA TYR A 106 6.31 -3.55 12.93
C TYR A 106 6.89 -3.63 14.35
N PHE A 107 6.04 -3.58 15.38
CA PHE A 107 6.48 -3.70 16.76
C PHE A 107 6.68 -5.17 17.15
N PRO A 108 7.62 -5.45 18.08
CA PRO A 108 7.69 -6.74 18.75
C PRO A 108 6.36 -7.12 19.40
N LYS A 109 6.10 -8.42 19.56
CA LYS A 109 4.81 -8.92 20.12
C LYS A 109 4.53 -8.43 21.54
N ASP A 110 5.56 -8.07 22.28
CA ASP A 110 5.56 -7.63 23.67
C ASP A 110 5.69 -6.11 23.84
N PHE A 111 5.40 -5.33 22.79
CA PHE A 111 5.45 -3.88 22.86
C PHE A 111 4.44 -3.28 23.85
N LEU A 112 4.80 -2.13 24.42
CA LEU A 112 3.91 -1.31 25.25
C LEU A 112 3.19 -0.28 24.38
N CYS A 113 1.86 -0.25 24.45
CA CYS A 113 1.04 0.79 23.84
C CYS A 113 0.44 1.68 24.94
N VAL A 114 0.68 2.99 24.87
CA VAL A 114 0.03 3.98 25.73
C VAL A 114 -0.98 4.74 24.88
N ILE A 115 -2.25 4.71 25.31
CA ILE A 115 -3.34 5.44 24.66
C ILE A 115 -3.64 6.68 25.48
N ASP A 116 -3.18 7.82 24.99
CA ASP A 116 -3.53 9.11 25.58
C ASP A 116 -5.02 9.43 25.32
N GLU A 117 -5.65 10.07 26.30
CA GLU A 117 -7.08 10.39 26.31
C GLU A 117 -7.99 9.25 25.81
N SER A 118 -7.77 8.05 26.36
CA SER A 118 -8.41 6.81 25.89
C SER A 118 -9.95 6.89 25.77
N HIS A 119 -10.60 7.68 26.62
CA HIS A 119 -12.04 7.90 26.59
C HIS A 119 -12.54 8.60 25.30
N GLN A 120 -11.67 9.32 24.58
CA GLN A 120 -11.93 9.88 23.25
C GLN A 120 -11.29 9.05 22.13
N THR A 121 -10.04 8.61 22.34
CA THR A 121 -9.24 7.94 21.30
C THR A 121 -9.81 6.57 20.93
N ILE A 122 -10.32 5.79 21.89
CA ILE A 122 -10.90 4.46 21.61
C ILE A 122 -12.16 4.58 20.73
N PRO A 123 -13.17 5.42 21.07
CA PRO A 123 -14.31 5.66 20.18
C PRO A 123 -13.90 6.13 18.78
N GLN A 124 -12.90 7.02 18.68
CA GLN A 124 -12.42 7.52 17.39
C GLN A 124 -11.87 6.39 16.51
N VAL A 125 -10.96 5.56 17.05
CA VAL A 125 -10.37 4.43 16.32
C VAL A 125 -11.45 3.43 15.90
N ALA A 126 -12.40 3.12 16.79
CA ALA A 126 -13.51 2.22 16.47
C ALA A 126 -14.38 2.76 15.32
N GLY A 127 -14.58 4.09 15.26
CA GLY A 127 -15.34 4.75 14.19
C GLY A 127 -14.65 4.78 12.83
N MET A 128 -13.31 4.66 12.77
CA MET A 128 -12.56 4.78 11.51
C MET A 128 -12.96 3.73 10.47
N TYR A 129 -13.16 2.48 10.89
CA TYR A 129 -13.57 1.39 9.99
C TYR A 129 -14.95 1.67 9.37
N GLY A 130 -15.90 2.15 10.18
CA GLY A 130 -17.24 2.53 9.71
C GLY A 130 -17.18 3.67 8.69
N GLY A 131 -16.35 4.67 8.94
CA GLY A 131 -16.17 5.81 8.04
C GLY A 131 -15.40 5.50 6.75
N ASP A 132 -14.50 4.50 6.75
CA ASP A 132 -13.89 4.01 5.51
C ASP A 132 -14.91 3.24 4.67
N ARG A 133 -15.66 2.33 5.30
CA ARG A 133 -16.66 1.50 4.62
C ARG A 133 -17.83 2.30 4.04
N SER A 134 -18.21 3.44 4.62
CA SER A 134 -19.26 4.28 4.06
C SER A 134 -18.82 5.08 2.83
N ARG A 135 -17.51 5.27 2.64
CA ARG A 135 -16.93 6.03 1.51
C ARG A 135 -16.65 5.16 0.28
N LYS A 136 -16.55 3.84 0.47
CA LYS A 136 -16.30 2.84 -0.58
C LYS A 136 -17.61 2.18 -0.98
#